data_AF-A0A2V9RAL9-F1
#
_entry.id   AF-A0A2V9RAL9-F1
#
_cell.length_a   1.000
_cell.length_b   1.000
_cell.length_c   1.000
_cell.angle_alpha   90.00
_cell.angle_beta   90.00
_cell.angle_gamma   90.00
#
_symmetry.space_group_name_H-M   'P 1'
#
loop_
_entity.id
_entity.type
_entity.pdbx_description
1 polymer ?
#
loop_
_entity_poly.entity_id
_entity_poly.type
_entity_poly.pdbx_seq_one_letter_code
_entity_poly.pdbx_strand_id
1 'polypeptide(L)'
;MRRLGKFGAARQVLPAEIVCPAAGQGALAIEIRARDSATGEAVAFLDHKDTRSAVTCERALLNKMGGGCQVPIGAYAELQGRELFLQAVVANPDGSSVLRESASGADAVTVGEQVAGSLLSRGGRQILQEVYGKNFAIPEQP
;
A
#
# COMPACT_ATOMS: atom_id res chain seq x y z
N MET A 1 6.04 -11.97 12.41
CA MET A 1 5.75 -12.96 13.46
C MET A 1 5.60 -14.39 12.93
N ARG A 2 4.65 -14.69 12.02
CA ARG A 2 4.43 -16.06 11.51
C ARG A 2 5.65 -16.68 10.82
N ARG A 3 6.31 -15.94 9.92
CA ARG A 3 7.55 -16.38 9.25
C ARG A 3 8.67 -16.76 10.22
N LEU A 4 8.67 -16.21 11.44
CA LEU A 4 9.66 -16.47 12.48
C LEU A 4 9.19 -17.52 13.50
N GLY A 5 8.02 -18.14 13.32
CA GLY A 5 7.42 -19.07 14.30
C GLY A 5 6.97 -18.41 15.61
N LYS A 6 7.01 -17.08 15.73
CA LYS A 6 6.72 -16.35 16.98
C LYS A 6 5.27 -15.87 17.11
N PHE A 7 4.33 -16.44 16.35
CA PHE A 7 2.95 -15.94 16.34
C PHE A 7 2.23 -16.14 17.69
N GLY A 8 2.65 -17.09 18.52
CA GLY A 8 2.10 -17.27 19.88
C GLY A 8 2.30 -16.08 20.83
N ALA A 9 3.20 -15.15 20.51
CA ALA A 9 3.35 -13.90 21.25
C ALA A 9 2.37 -12.79 20.83
N ALA A 10 1.61 -12.98 19.74
CA ALA A 10 0.61 -12.00 19.31
C ALA A 10 -0.64 -12.10 20.19
N ARG A 11 -0.96 -11.03 20.92
CA ARG A 11 -2.15 -10.99 21.78
C ARG A 11 -3.45 -10.78 21.01
N GLN A 12 -3.37 -10.09 19.88
CA GLN A 12 -4.50 -9.82 19.00
C GLN A 12 -4.01 -9.63 17.55
N VAL A 13 -4.85 -10.04 16.59
CA VAL A 13 -4.74 -9.61 15.19
C VAL A 13 -5.69 -8.43 15.01
N LEU A 14 -5.14 -7.28 14.63
CA LEU A 14 -5.95 -6.09 14.42
C LEU A 14 -6.56 -6.12 13.01
N PRO A 15 -7.88 -5.91 12.88
CA PRO A 15 -8.54 -5.86 11.58
C PRO A 15 -8.19 -4.55 10.85
N ALA A 16 -8.25 -4.56 9.51
CA ALA A 16 -7.77 -3.47 8.66
C ALA A 16 -8.56 -2.17 8.84
N GLU A 17 -9.83 -2.29 9.24
CA GLU A 17 -10.70 -1.15 9.56
C GLU A 17 -10.18 -0.39 10.78
N ILE A 18 -9.57 -1.10 11.74
CA ILE A 18 -8.96 -0.48 12.93
C ILE A 18 -7.56 0.04 12.57
N VAL A 19 -6.66 -0.83 12.12
CA VAL A 19 -5.29 -0.46 11.71
C VAL A 19 -5.08 -0.89 10.26
N CYS A 20 -5.19 0.07 9.34
CA CYS A 20 -4.97 -0.20 7.93
C CYS A 20 -3.50 -0.58 7.71
N PRO A 21 -3.23 -1.74 7.08
CA PRO A 21 -1.88 -2.19 6.74
C PRO A 21 -1.07 -1.17 5.93
N ALA A 22 0.26 -1.27 6.02
CA ALA A 22 1.14 -0.61 5.06
C ALA A 22 1.00 -1.29 3.68
N ALA A 23 1.15 -0.53 2.60
CA ALA A 23 1.13 -1.07 1.24
C ALA A 23 2.10 -2.25 1.09
N GLY A 24 1.61 -3.40 0.63
CA GLY A 24 2.38 -4.63 0.44
C GLY A 24 2.70 -5.39 1.74
N GLN A 25 2.13 -5.03 2.89
CA GLN A 25 2.43 -5.70 4.15
C GLN A 25 2.11 -7.20 4.08
N GLY A 26 3.13 -8.03 4.26
CA GLY A 26 3.00 -9.48 4.23
C GLY A 26 3.24 -10.12 2.85
N ALA A 27 3.34 -9.32 1.78
CA ALA A 27 3.83 -9.78 0.49
C ALA A 27 5.36 -9.96 0.49
N LEU A 28 5.88 -10.57 -0.57
CA LEU A 28 7.31 -10.61 -0.90
C LEU A 28 7.44 -10.18 -2.36
N ALA A 29 8.47 -9.38 -2.65
CA ALA A 29 8.83 -9.00 -4.00
C ALA A 29 10.15 -9.68 -4.39
N ILE A 30 10.23 -10.15 -5.63
CA ILE A 30 11.46 -10.65 -6.25
C ILE A 30 11.81 -9.65 -7.34
N GLU A 31 12.93 -8.96 -7.19
CA GLU A 31 13.42 -8.01 -8.18
C GLU A 31 14.45 -8.69 -9.09
N ILE A 32 14.29 -8.50 -10.39
CA ILE A 32 15.18 -9.03 -11.42
C ILE A 32 15.53 -7.90 -12.39
N ARG A 33 16.62 -8.08 -13.16
CA ARG A 33 16.95 -7.14 -14.24
C ARG A 33 15.89 -7.21 -15.34
N ALA A 34 15.45 -6.06 -15.84
CA ALA A 34 14.36 -5.95 -16.83
C ALA A 34 14.54 -6.75 -18.13
N ARG A 35 15.78 -7.11 -18.50
CA ARG A 35 16.09 -7.85 -19.74
C ARG A 35 16.63 -9.27 -19.49
N ASP A 36 16.49 -9.77 -18.27
CA ASP A 36 16.94 -11.12 -17.89
C ASP A 36 15.76 -12.10 -17.94
N SER A 37 15.39 -12.50 -19.16
CA SER A 37 14.26 -13.41 -19.39
C SER A 37 14.47 -14.78 -18.73
N ALA A 38 15.71 -15.28 -18.71
CA ALA A 38 16.04 -16.56 -18.09
C ALA A 38 15.71 -16.56 -16.59
N THR A 39 16.07 -15.50 -15.87
CA THR A 39 15.71 -15.37 -14.46
C THR A 39 14.20 -15.16 -14.29
N GLY A 40 13.56 -14.37 -15.16
CA GLY A 40 12.11 -14.16 -15.13
C GLY A 40 11.31 -15.45 -15.28
N GLU A 41 11.68 -16.29 -16.23
CA GLU A 41 11.06 -17.60 -16.45
C GLU A 41 11.28 -18.53 -15.25
N ALA A 42 12.49 -18.52 -14.66
CA ALA A 42 12.81 -19.37 -13.51
C ALA A 42 11.99 -19.06 -12.26
N VAL A 43 11.56 -17.80 -12.06
CA VAL A 43 10.79 -17.37 -10.87
C VAL A 43 9.29 -17.21 -11.15
N ALA A 44 8.84 -17.35 -12.40
CA ALA A 44 7.46 -17.09 -12.80
C ALA A 44 6.42 -17.91 -12.01
N PHE A 45 6.77 -19.13 -11.60
CA PHE A 45 5.88 -20.00 -10.82
C PHE A 45 5.61 -19.50 -9.39
N LEU A 46 6.42 -18.57 -8.87
CA LEU A 46 6.25 -17.96 -7.54
C LEU A 46 5.22 -16.81 -7.57
N ASP A 47 4.83 -16.33 -8.75
CA ASP A 47 3.89 -15.23 -8.90
C ASP A 47 2.46 -15.67 -8.55
N HIS A 48 1.88 -14.99 -7.56
CA HIS A 48 0.48 -15.14 -7.21
C HIS A 48 -0.31 -13.94 -7.74
N LYS A 49 -1.06 -14.16 -8.83
CA LYS A 49 -1.74 -13.09 -9.59
C LYS A 49 -2.62 -12.19 -8.72
N ASP A 50 -3.39 -12.77 -7.80
CA ASP A 50 -4.32 -11.99 -6.98
C ASP A 50 -3.58 -11.09 -5.99
N THR A 51 -2.50 -11.61 -5.39
CA THR A 51 -1.61 -10.80 -4.53
C THR A 51 -0.92 -9.72 -5.34
N ARG A 52 -0.45 -10.02 -6.55
CA ARG A 52 0.15 -9.01 -7.43
C ARG A 52 -0.84 -7.89 -7.72
N SER A 53 -2.07 -8.20 -8.12
CA SER A 53 -3.11 -7.21 -8.41
C SER A 53 -3.43 -6.32 -7.21
N ALA A 54 -3.58 -6.92 -6.02
CA ALA A 54 -3.80 -6.17 -4.77
C ALA A 54 -2.62 -5.24 -4.46
N VAL A 55 -1.39 -5.76 -4.46
CA VAL A 55 -0.18 -4.95 -4.16
C VAL A 55 0.04 -3.88 -5.22
N THR A 56 -0.26 -4.13 -6.49
CA THR A 56 -0.22 -3.11 -7.54
C THR A 56 -1.19 -1.96 -7.24
N CYS A 57 -2.39 -2.26 -6.76
CA CYS A 57 -3.38 -1.26 -6.36
C CYS A 57 -2.88 -0.39 -5.18
N GLU A 58 -2.37 -1.04 -4.14
CA GLU A 58 -1.80 -0.37 -2.97
C GLU A 58 -0.59 0.52 -3.33
N ARG A 59 0.29 0.02 -4.21
CA ARG A 59 1.47 0.77 -4.68
C ARG A 59 1.08 1.93 -5.59
N ALA A 60 0.06 1.80 -6.44
CA ALA A 60 -0.43 2.89 -7.26
C ALA A 60 -0.93 4.07 -6.40
N LEU A 61 -1.66 3.77 -5.31
CA LEU A 61 -2.03 4.79 -4.33
C LEU A 61 -0.80 5.45 -3.70
N LEU A 62 0.16 4.65 -3.20
CA LEU A 62 1.34 5.16 -2.51
C LEU A 62 2.18 6.07 -3.42
N ASN A 63 2.40 5.64 -4.67
CA ASN A 63 3.11 6.40 -5.69
C ASN A 63 2.41 7.72 -5.99
N LYS A 64 1.08 7.71 -6.14
CA LYS A 64 0.29 8.91 -6.41
C LYS A 64 0.31 9.91 -5.25
N MET A 65 0.33 9.42 -4.01
CA MET A 65 0.44 10.27 -2.82
C MET A 65 1.88 10.75 -2.57
N GLY A 66 2.86 10.32 -3.37
CA GLY A 66 4.26 10.64 -3.17
C GLY A 66 4.79 10.10 -1.85
N GLY A 67 4.27 8.96 -1.38
CA GLY A 67 4.61 8.37 -0.10
C GLY A 67 5.86 7.49 -0.16
N GLY A 68 6.75 7.61 0.83
CA GLY A 68 7.82 6.64 1.12
C GLY A 68 7.55 5.82 2.38
N CYS A 69 8.50 5.02 2.87
CA CYS A 69 8.32 4.22 4.09
C CYS A 69 8.04 5.05 5.38
N GLN A 70 8.25 6.37 5.35
CA GLN A 70 8.12 7.25 6.51
C GLN A 70 6.83 8.08 6.53
N VAL A 71 5.92 7.89 5.58
CA VAL A 71 4.64 8.62 5.59
C VAL A 71 3.56 7.85 6.35
N PRO A 72 2.66 8.55 7.07
CA PRO A 72 1.57 7.94 7.82
C PRO A 72 0.41 7.55 6.90
N ILE A 73 0.69 6.68 5.93
CA ILE A 73 -0.27 6.13 4.96
C ILE A 73 -0.44 4.64 5.20
N GLY A 74 -1.70 4.18 5.23
CA GLY A 74 -2.06 2.77 5.11
C GLY A 74 -2.85 2.54 3.82
N ALA A 75 -2.62 1.39 3.18
CA ALA A 75 -3.32 0.97 1.97
C ALA A 75 -3.41 -0.55 1.96
N TYR A 76 -4.63 -1.07 1.86
CA TYR A 76 -4.90 -2.50 1.84
C TYR A 76 -5.95 -2.82 0.80
N ALA A 77 -5.57 -3.66 -0.17
CA ALA A 77 -6.43 -4.10 -1.25
C ALA A 77 -6.70 -5.60 -1.16
N GLU A 78 -7.92 -6.00 -1.51
CA GLU A 78 -8.32 -7.40 -1.61
C GLU A 78 -9.09 -7.64 -2.89
N LEU A 79 -8.83 -8.77 -3.55
CA LEU A 79 -9.64 -9.20 -4.68
C LEU A 79 -10.95 -9.83 -4.16
N GLN A 80 -12.07 -9.19 -4.47
CA GLN A 80 -13.42 -9.64 -4.14
C GLN A 80 -14.13 -10.07 -5.43
N GLY A 81 -14.05 -11.37 -5.73
CA GLY A 81 -14.60 -11.92 -6.97
C GLY A 81 -13.81 -11.46 -8.20
N ARG A 82 -14.30 -10.43 -8.89
CA ARG A 82 -13.67 -9.87 -10.11
C ARG A 82 -13.15 -8.45 -9.93
N GLU A 83 -13.38 -7.85 -8.78
CA GLU A 83 -12.99 -6.47 -8.50
C GLU A 83 -12.04 -6.42 -7.32
N LEU A 84 -11.13 -5.46 -7.33
CA LEU A 84 -10.33 -5.10 -6.17
C LEU A 84 -11.15 -4.14 -5.32
N PHE A 85 -11.19 -4.40 -4.01
CA PHE A 85 -11.61 -3.43 -3.01
C PHE A 85 -10.36 -2.88 -2.32
N LEU A 86 -10.15 -1.57 -2.41
CA LEU A 86 -9.07 -0.87 -1.73
C LEU A 86 -9.65 -0.03 -0.59
N GLN A 87 -9.06 -0.16 0.59
CA GLN A 87 -9.24 0.79 1.70
C GLN A 87 -7.91 1.45 2.05
N ALA A 88 -7.95 2.74 2.33
CA ALA A 88 -6.76 3.52 2.61
C ALA A 88 -6.99 4.57 3.70
N VAL A 89 -5.89 4.97 4.33
CA VAL A 89 -5.86 5.99 5.36
C VAL A 89 -4.64 6.88 5.19
N VAL A 90 -4.79 8.17 5.47
CA VAL A 90 -3.69 9.10 5.74
C VAL A 90 -3.99 9.88 7.01
N ALA A 91 -3.03 9.99 7.92
CA ALA A 91 -3.26 10.57 9.24
C ALA A 91 -2.08 11.42 9.72
N ASN A 92 -2.32 12.39 10.58
CA ASN A 92 -1.23 13.04 11.31
C ASN A 92 -0.60 12.05 12.31
N PRO A 93 0.73 12.11 12.56
CA PRO A 93 1.39 11.22 13.51
C PRO A 93 0.85 11.30 14.95
N ASP A 94 0.30 12.46 15.33
CA ASP A 94 -0.36 12.68 16.62
C ASP A 94 -1.85 12.29 16.64
N GLY A 95 -2.40 11.86 15.49
CA GLY A 95 -3.80 11.48 15.33
C GLY A 95 -4.78 12.66 15.22
N SER A 96 -4.32 13.90 15.18
CA SER A 96 -5.18 15.11 15.11
C SER A 96 -6.06 15.18 13.86
N SER A 97 -5.64 14.52 12.77
CA SER A 97 -6.41 14.36 11.55
C SER A 97 -6.23 12.95 11.02
N VAL A 98 -7.34 12.33 10.60
CA VAL A 98 -7.37 10.99 10.00
C VAL A 98 -8.36 11.01 8.85
N LEU A 99 -7.87 10.80 7.63
CA LEU A 99 -8.67 10.69 6.43
C LEU A 99 -8.69 9.24 5.97
N ARG A 100 -9.90 8.70 5.78
CA ARG A 100 -10.12 7.36 5.23
C ARG A 100 -10.89 7.45 3.92
N GLU A 101 -10.57 6.53 3.02
CA GLU A 101 -11.23 6.40 1.74
C GLU A 101 -11.20 4.95 1.26
N SER A 102 -12.18 4.56 0.44
CA SER A 102 -12.22 3.26 -0.19
C SER A 102 -12.84 3.30 -1.58
N ALA A 103 -12.45 2.38 -2.45
CA ALA A 103 -13.09 2.20 -3.74
C ALA A 103 -13.00 0.74 -4.20
N SER A 104 -13.94 0.35 -5.07
CA SER A 104 -13.89 -0.93 -5.79
C SER A 104 -13.72 -0.71 -7.28
N GLY A 105 -13.02 -1.63 -7.95
CA GLY A 105 -12.94 -1.65 -9.40
C GLY A 105 -12.06 -2.77 -9.95
N ALA A 106 -12.17 -3.03 -11.25
CA ALA A 106 -11.42 -4.11 -11.89
C ALA A 106 -9.95 -3.76 -12.16
N ASP A 107 -9.64 -2.48 -12.39
CA ASP A 107 -8.28 -2.03 -12.71
C ASP A 107 -7.54 -1.55 -11.47
N ALA A 108 -6.47 -2.26 -11.11
CA ALA A 108 -5.68 -2.02 -9.90
C ALA A 108 -5.14 -0.59 -9.82
N VAL A 109 -4.56 -0.09 -10.93
CA VAL A 109 -3.91 1.22 -10.96
C VAL A 109 -4.95 2.33 -10.84
N THR A 110 -6.04 2.25 -11.61
CA THR A 110 -7.15 3.21 -11.60
C THR A 110 -7.76 3.33 -10.20
N VAL A 111 -8.02 2.20 -9.53
CA VAL A 111 -8.57 2.20 -8.16
C VAL A 111 -7.61 2.87 -7.19
N GLY A 112 -6.31 2.53 -7.25
CA GLY A 112 -5.28 3.14 -6.41
C GLY A 112 -5.17 4.65 -6.59
N GLU A 113 -5.13 5.11 -7.83
CA GLU A 113 -5.04 6.54 -8.16
C GLU A 113 -6.31 7.32 -7.79
N GLN A 114 -7.50 6.72 -7.95
CA GLN A 114 -8.77 7.32 -7.56
C GLN A 114 -8.81 7.59 -6.06
N VAL A 115 -8.48 6.59 -5.24
CA VAL A 115 -8.49 6.72 -3.78
C VAL A 115 -7.43 7.74 -3.33
N ALA A 116 -6.23 7.70 -3.91
CA ALA A 116 -5.20 8.71 -3.66
C ALA A 116 -5.67 10.13 -3.99
N GLY A 117 -6.31 10.32 -5.15
CA GLY A 117 -6.82 11.61 -5.58
C GLY A 117 -7.88 12.18 -4.62
N SER A 118 -8.81 11.32 -4.16
CA SER A 118 -9.80 11.70 -3.16
C SER A 118 -9.13 12.13 -1.85
N LEU A 119 -8.23 11.30 -1.29
CA LEU A 119 -7.51 11.62 -0.05
C LEU A 119 -6.72 12.93 -0.16
N LEU A 120 -6.00 13.15 -1.26
CA LEU A 120 -5.22 14.36 -1.49
C LEU A 120 -6.10 15.61 -1.57
N SER A 121 -7.28 15.53 -2.18
CA SER A 121 -8.21 16.67 -2.29
C SER A 121 -8.91 16.99 -0.97
N ARG A 122 -9.05 16.01 -0.07
CA ARG A 122 -9.74 16.13 1.22
C ARG A 122 -8.84 16.55 2.39
N GLY A 123 -7.59 16.93 2.13
CA GLY A 123 -6.66 17.37 3.18
C GLY A 123 -5.40 16.52 3.32
N GLY A 124 -5.31 15.39 2.60
CA GLY A 124 -4.16 14.50 2.67
C GLY A 124 -2.86 15.17 2.21
N ARG A 125 -2.97 16.15 1.30
CA ARG A 125 -1.81 16.90 0.81
C ARG A 125 -1.15 17.72 1.93
N GLN A 126 -1.94 18.32 2.81
CA GLN A 126 -1.49 19.10 3.96
C GLN A 126 -0.82 18.19 5.00
N ILE A 127 -1.47 17.06 5.33
CA ILE A 127 -0.89 16.05 6.25
C ILE A 127 0.49 15.62 5.77
N LEU A 128 0.63 15.30 4.48
CA LEU A 128 1.90 14.86 3.92
C LEU A 128 2.94 15.99 3.91
N GLN A 129 2.55 17.22 3.61
CA GLN A 129 3.45 18.39 3.67
C GLN A 129 3.94 18.69 5.09
N GLU A 130 3.11 18.53 6.12
CA GLU A 130 3.52 18.73 7.52
C GLU A 130 4.54 17.69 7.97
N VAL A 131 4.44 16.47 7.44
CA VAL A 131 5.39 15.38 7.70
C VAL A 131 6.70 15.61 6.93
N TYR A 132 6.64 15.89 5.62
CA TYR A 132 7.82 16.13 4.78
C TYR A 132 8.54 17.45 5.11
N GLY A 133 7.81 18.51 5.43
CA GLY A 133 8.34 19.81 5.82
C GLY A 133 9.09 19.78 7.16
N LYS A 134 8.88 18.75 7.98
CA LYS A 134 9.62 18.50 9.21
C LYS A 134 10.81 17.55 9.04
N ASN A 135 10.90 16.76 7.96
CA ASN A 135 12.05 15.91 7.65
C ASN A 135 12.00 15.34 6.20
N PHE A 136 13.08 15.60 5.44
CA PHE A 136 13.53 14.95 4.20
C PHE A 136 12.73 15.14 2.89
N ALA A 137 13.50 15.18 1.78
CA ALA A 137 13.04 15.29 0.40
C ALA A 137 12.13 14.12 -0.01
N ILE A 138 11.21 14.39 -0.95
CA ILE A 138 10.34 13.38 -1.57
C ILE A 138 11.24 12.29 -2.17
N PRO A 139 11.20 11.04 -1.68
CA PRO A 139 11.96 9.97 -2.29
C PRO A 139 11.38 9.69 -3.68
N GLU A 140 12.23 9.67 -4.70
CA GLU A 140 11.85 9.07 -5.98
C GLU A 140 11.65 7.57 -5.75
N GLN A 141 10.44 7.09 -6.03
CA GLN A 141 10.14 5.67 -6.07
C GLN A 141 10.79 5.08 -7.33
N PRO A 142 11.43 3.90 -7.25
CA PRO A 142 11.93 3.19 -8.43
C PRO A 142 10.80 2.77 -9.38
#